data_AF-A0A1J0P7W1-F1
#
_entry.id   AF-A0A1J0P7W1-F1
#
_cell.length_a   1.000
_cell.length_b   1.000
_cell.length_c   1.000
_cell.angle_alpha   90.00
_cell.angle_beta   90.00
_cell.angle_gamma   90.00
#
_symmetry.space_group_name_H-M   'P 1'
#
loop_
_entity.id
_entity.type
_entity.pdbx_description
1 polymer ?
#
loop_
_entity_poly.entity_id
_entity_poly.type
_entity_poly.pdbx_seq_one_letter_code
_entity_poly.pdbx_strand_id
1 'polypeptide(L)' 'MSYEPGTSECRLLIDSKAQIETVLANLSRLENTDHIRLQLLAVYNQLEGLHDLRRSKLPVGSASSGVDTDGNA' A
#
# COMPACT_ATOMS: atom_id res chain seq x y z
N MET A 1 -17.76 -15.77 5.27
CA MET A 1 -16.41 -15.27 4.93
C MET A 1 -16.55 -13.80 4.62
N SER A 2 -16.37 -12.95 5.62
CA SER A 2 -16.64 -11.51 5.55
C SER A 2 -15.52 -10.82 4.76
N TYR A 3 -15.80 -10.44 3.52
CA TYR A 3 -14.88 -9.75 2.64
C TYR A 3 -14.90 -8.26 2.99
N GLU A 4 -13.92 -7.79 3.76
CA GLU A 4 -13.72 -6.38 4.10
C GLU A 4 -13.21 -5.62 2.86
N PRO A 5 -14.01 -4.75 2.22
CA PRO A 5 -13.71 -4.15 0.92
C PRO A 5 -12.46 -3.25 0.87
N GLY A 6 -11.89 -2.88 2.02
CA GLY A 6 -10.67 -2.06 2.09
C GLY A 6 -9.35 -2.86 2.05
N THR A 7 -9.39 -4.17 2.26
CA THR A 7 -8.17 -4.99 2.43
C THR A 7 -7.62 -5.57 1.13
N SER A 8 -8.47 -5.91 0.15
CA SER A 8 -8.05 -6.59 -1.07
C SER A 8 -7.28 -5.65 -2.03
N GLU A 9 -7.73 -4.42 -2.20
CA GLU A 9 -7.07 -3.48 -3.11
C GLU A 9 -5.72 -3.00 -2.56
N CYS A 10 -5.61 -2.76 -1.24
CA CYS A 10 -4.32 -2.44 -0.62
C CYS A 10 -3.34 -3.63 -0.77
N ARG A 11 -3.83 -4.86 -0.61
CA ARG A 11 -3.04 -6.08 -0.86
C ARG A 11 -2.53 -6.12 -2.31
N LEU A 12 -3.40 -5.87 -3.28
CA LEU A 12 -3.03 -5.83 -4.70
C LEU A 12 -1.97 -4.77 -4.99
N LEU A 13 -2.04 -3.60 -4.35
CA LEU A 13 -1.02 -2.55 -4.51
C LEU A 13 0.32 -2.98 -3.91
N ILE A 14 0.32 -3.58 -2.72
CA ILE A 14 1.54 -4.12 -2.09
C ILE A 14 2.18 -5.19 -2.98
N ASP A 15 1.39 -6.15 -3.45
CA ASP A 15 1.88 -7.24 -4.29
C ASP A 15 2.43 -6.71 -5.63
N SER A 16 1.76 -5.73 -6.23
CA SER A 16 2.21 -5.08 -7.47
C SER A 16 3.54 -4.34 -7.29
N LYS A 17 3.72 -3.63 -6.18
CA LYS A 17 4.98 -2.94 -5.86
C LYS A 17 6.14 -3.94 -5.70
N ALA A 18 5.93 -5.04 -4.99
CA ALA A 18 6.93 -6.09 -4.81
C ALA A 18 7.34 -6.77 -6.13
N GLN A 19 6.38 -6.95 -7.06
CA GLN A 19 6.67 -7.47 -8.40
C GLN A 19 7.54 -6.48 -9.20
N ILE A 20 7.26 -5.18 -9.13
CA ILE A 20 8.08 -4.17 -9.81
C ILE A 20 9.52 -4.16 -9.26
N GLU A 21 9.70 -4.25 -7.95
CA GLU A 21 11.04 -4.36 -7.33
C GLU A 21 11.80 -5.58 -7.86
N THR A 22 11.12 -6.72 -8.00
CA THR A 22 11.69 -7.94 -8.58
C THR A 22 12.12 -7.73 -10.03
N VAL A 23 11.27 -7.09 -10.85
CA VAL A 23 11.60 -6.78 -12.25
C VAL A 23 12.78 -5.82 -12.33
N LEU A 24 12.82 -4.77 -11.49
CA LEU A 24 13.92 -3.82 -11.44
C LEU A 24 15.26 -4.49 -11.09
N ALA A 25 15.26 -5.43 -10.14
CA ALA A 25 16.44 -6.23 -9.78
C ALA A 25 16.91 -7.16 -10.91
N ASN A 26 15.98 -7.69 -11.70
CA ASN A 26 16.31 -8.48 -12.88
C ASN A 26 16.91 -7.60 -14.00
N LEU A 27 16.31 -6.45 -14.26
CA LEU A 27 16.77 -5.52 -15.30
C LEU A 27 18.12 -4.90 -14.98
N SER A 28 18.47 -4.69 -13.71
CA SER A 28 19.81 -4.19 -13.34
C SER A 28 20.96 -5.14 -13.71
N ARG A 29 20.66 -6.39 -14.09
CA ARG A 29 21.63 -7.39 -14.56
C ARG A 29 21.80 -7.40 -16.09
N LEU A 30 21.03 -6.58 -16.81
CA LEU A 30 21.01 -6.52 -18.26
C LEU A 30 21.50 -5.14 -18.73
N GLU A 31 22.31 -5.13 -19.79
CA GLU A 31 22.76 -3.89 -20.43
C GLU A 31 21.60 -3.21 -21.18
N ASN A 32 21.70 -1.88 -21.36
CA ASN A 32 20.75 -1.07 -22.13
C ASN A 32 19.31 -1.07 -21.59
N THR A 33 19.11 -1.30 -20.29
CA THR A 33 17.78 -1.31 -19.66
C THR A 33 17.46 -0.06 -18.84
N ASP A 34 18.33 0.94 -18.80
CA ASP A 34 18.17 2.11 -17.92
C ASP A 34 16.86 2.87 -18.15
N HIS A 35 16.46 3.04 -19.41
CA HIS A 35 15.21 3.70 -19.74
C HIS A 35 13.99 2.92 -19.20
N ILE A 36 14.01 1.58 -19.32
CA ILE A 36 12.94 0.70 -18.83
C ILE A 36 12.89 0.76 -17.30
N ARG A 37 14.04 0.75 -16.64
CA ARG A 37 14.14 0.86 -15.18
C ARG A 37 13.58 2.19 -14.68
N LEU A 38 13.87 3.30 -15.35
CA LEU A 38 13.31 4.61 -15.01
C LEU A 38 11.79 4.66 -15.16
N GLN A 39 11.25 4.07 -16.24
CA GLN A 39 9.80 3.98 -16.43
C GLN A 39 9.12 3.15 -15.34
N LEU A 40 9.69 1.99 -15.00
CA LEU A 40 9.17 1.14 -13.93
C LEU A 40 9.24 1.81 -12.55
N LEU A 41 10.30 2.58 -12.28
CA LEU A 41 10.40 3.37 -11.05
C LEU A 41 9.30 4.44 -10.98
N ALA A 42 8.99 5.10 -12.10
CA ALA A 42 7.90 6.06 -12.17
C ALA A 42 6.54 5.40 -11.87
N VAL A 43 6.30 4.20 -12.42
CA VAL A 43 5.09 3.40 -12.12
C VAL A 43 5.03 3.00 -10.64
N TYR A 44 6.15 2.55 -10.06
CA TYR A 44 6.24 2.22 -8.63
C TYR A 44 5.81 3.40 -7.77
N ASN A 45 6.35 4.59 -8.03
CA ASN A 45 6.04 5.80 -7.28
C ASN A 45 4.55 6.21 -7.42
N GLN A 46 3.95 6.00 -8.59
CA GLN A 46 2.51 6.23 -8.80
C GLN A 46 1.66 5.25 -7.97
N LEU A 47 2.04 3.97 -7.91
CA LEU A 47 1.36 2.97 -7.09
C LEU A 47 1.52 3.25 -5.60
N GLU A 48 2.68 3.75 -5.17
CA GLU A 48 2.91 4.17 -3.80
C GLU A 48 2.00 5.34 -3.41
N GLY A 49 1.93 6.38 -4.24
CA GLY A 49 0.99 7.48 -4.02
C GLY A 49 -0.47 7.02 -3.96
N LEU A 50 -0.87 6.07 -4.82
CA LEU A 50 -2.22 5.50 -4.78
C LEU A 50 -2.48 4.70 -3.49
N HIS A 51 -1.49 3.97 -3.00
CA HIS A 51 -1.58 3.20 -1.76
C HIS A 51 -1.70 4.12 -0.54
N ASP A 52 -0.91 5.20 -0.48
CA ASP A 52 -0.97 6.17 0.61
C ASP A 52 -2.31 6.93 0.64
N LEU A 53 -2.85 7.28 -0.52
CA LEU A 53 -4.19 7.86 -0.64
C LEU A 53 -5.30 6.92 -0.14
N ARG A 54 -5.11 5.60 -0.23
CA ARG A 54 -6.08 4.61 0.27
C ARG A 54 -5.90 4.34 1.75
N ARG A 55 -4.66 4.27 2.24
CA ARG A 55 -4.34 4.16 3.66
C ARG A 55 -4.87 5.35 4.47
N SER A 56 -4.74 6.56 3.93
CA SER A 56 -5.26 7.79 4.58
C SER A 56 -6.78 7.89 4.58
N LYS A 57 -7.47 7.21 3.67
CA LYS A 57 -8.95 7.14 3.62
C LYS A 57 -9.55 6.10 4.57
N LEU A 58 -8.75 5.18 5.10
CA LEU A 58 -9.18 4.32 6.21
C LEU A 58 -9.18 5.16 7.49
N PRO A 59 -10.34 5.42 8.13
CA PRO A 59 -10.36 6.15 9.37
C PRO A 59 -9.61 5.35 10.44
N VAL A 60 -8.44 5.85 10.86
CA VAL A 60 -7.84 5.49 12.14
C VAL A 60 -8.72 6.09 13.25
N GLY A 61 -9.86 5.45 13.51
CA GLY A 61 -10.94 6.10 14.25
C GLY A 61 -12.10 5.20 14.68
N SER A 62 -11.83 3.92 14.98
CA SER A 62 -12.62 3.17 15.97
C SER A 62 -11.71 2.82 17.14
N ALA A 63 -10.99 3.81 17.66
CA ALA A 63 -10.47 3.75 19.02
C ALA A 63 -11.67 4.00 19.94
N SER A 64 -12.28 2.90 20.38
CA SER A 64 -13.25 2.87 21.46
C SER A 64 -12.62 3.49 22.72
N SER A 65 -12.78 4.79 22.89
CA SER A 65 -12.68 5.44 24.20
C SER A 65 -13.96 5.09 24.96
N GLY A 66 -14.03 3.84 25.43
CA GLY A 66 -14.93 3.45 26.51
C GLY A 66 -14.25 3.84 27.80
N VAL A 67 -14.38 5.12 28.19
CA VAL A 67 -14.14 5.49 29.58
C VAL A 67 -15.37 5.05 30.34
N ASP A 68 -15.34 3.80 30.78
CA ASP A 68 -16.20 3.34 31.87
C ASP A 68 -15.72 4.07 33.13
N THR A 69 -16.59 4.89 33.72
CA THR A 69 -16.87 4.92 35.17
C THR A 69 -17.94 5.98 35.45
N ASP A 70 -19.19 5.56 35.27
CA ASP A 70 -20.32 6.16 35.98
C ASP A 70 -20.13 5.87 37.48
N GLY A 71 -19.55 6.84 38.20
CA GLY A 71 -19.46 6.84 39.65
C GLY A 71 -20.84 7.11 40.25
N ASN A 72 -21.64 6.07 40.38
CA ASN A 72 -22.91 6.09 41.10
C ASN A 72 -22.69 5.88 42.61
N ALA A 73 -23.21 6.86 43.38
CA ALA A 73 -23.51 6.87 44.83
C ALA A 73 -22.34 6.94 45.82
#